data_AF-A0A9D1WEU4-F1
#
_entry.id   AF-A0A9D1WEU4-F1
#
_cell.length_a   1.000
_cell.length_b   1.000
_cell.length_c   1.000
_cell.angle_alpha   90.00
_cell.angle_beta   90.00
_cell.angle_gamma   90.00
#
_symmetry.space_group_name_H-M   'P 1'
#
loop_
_entity.id
_entity.type
_entity.pdbx_description
1 polymer ?
#
loop_
_entity_poly.entity_id
_entity_poly.type
_entity_poly.pdbx_seq_one_letter_code
_entity_poly.pdbx_strand_id
1 'polypeptide(L)'
;MERLALLKKILFGLLILAAVISLLLVGQIKVATYLFDSKLESALSRAERALPGLKLSYTPGNNSFTVRQGRLFYEIPLKKGNSLGAESVSGAVDLKIGFGPLRVTGAIDSVAGAGNLEDILRRFNVDPISFTGAFHARAVTPRLDATLKTDSFLIPTSTGICKLGQNSFNFYATSKEDVDVEFSSAGVVCEGALRYNNKPNYRLDLLGVDVKFLPRIINNKPHFDSLIINLKQLDFKFSTLYAIGFSPEEEVRDPSLQEAISFTDVSTLVALSQPDDEGMAKLTFDNSGNYGFAFPYIQYDEVQPFYRLDNFKLSGSLERISIPRLFDAAQSVLKNASSQFETNKVLKEILHGFSDTITLAIEQFGFDHEGKALNVNGTTHVAFDESSNRPRVGSIDADINIKVDKTMLEEAAGDNYLKALQSALAAGQITDDGQNYSTVFSLQGKQMALNNIPVQSLVSQDDLLYEEEQKALEAQRAQERAAEAALRAEIEAAQRAQENLPSMVDSNIGNNAPEEADPSASD
;
A
#
# COMPACT_ATOMS: atom_id res chain seq x y z
N MET A 1 17.03 35.34 -71.84
CA MET A 1 15.87 36.11 -71.33
C MET A 1 14.72 35.22 -70.87
N GLU A 2 14.39 34.10 -71.55
CA GLU A 2 13.27 33.21 -71.17
C GLU A 2 13.39 32.57 -69.77
N ARG A 3 14.60 32.16 -69.35
CA ARG A 3 14.83 31.58 -68.01
C ARG A 3 14.54 32.57 -66.86
N LEU A 4 14.72 33.88 -67.09
CA LEU A 4 14.43 34.93 -66.09
C LEU A 4 12.92 35.19 -65.99
N ALA A 5 12.19 35.08 -67.10
CA ALA A 5 10.72 35.21 -67.12
C ALA A 5 10.03 34.02 -66.45
N LEU A 6 10.55 32.80 -66.66
CA LEU A 6 10.09 31.60 -65.96
C LEU A 6 10.34 31.68 -64.45
N LEU A 7 11.54 32.11 -64.04
CA LEU A 7 11.90 32.29 -62.62
C LEU A 7 10.99 33.32 -61.93
N LYS A 8 10.68 34.44 -62.59
CA LYS A 8 9.75 35.46 -62.05
C LYS A 8 8.32 34.91 -61.88
N LYS A 9 7.83 34.08 -62.81
CA LYS A 9 6.52 33.44 -62.71
C LYS A 9 6.47 32.41 -61.58
N ILE A 10 7.53 31.63 -61.40
CA ILE A 10 7.66 30.68 -60.28
C ILE A 10 7.72 31.44 -58.95
N LEU A 11 8.54 32.49 -58.85
CA LEU A 11 8.65 33.32 -57.65
C LEU A 11 7.32 34.00 -57.29
N PHE A 12 6.61 34.51 -58.30
CA PHE A 12 5.29 35.12 -58.11
C PHE A 12 4.24 34.08 -57.68
N GLY A 13 4.26 32.88 -58.27
CA GLY A 13 3.42 31.77 -57.84
C GLY A 13 3.72 31.32 -56.41
N LEU A 14 5.00 31.26 -56.02
CA LEU A 14 5.43 30.97 -54.65
C LEU A 14 5.01 32.06 -53.66
N LEU A 15 5.07 33.35 -54.04
CA LEU A 15 4.61 34.47 -53.22
C LEU A 15 3.09 34.43 -53.01
N ILE A 16 2.32 34.12 -54.06
CA ILE A 16 0.86 33.94 -53.95
C ILE A 16 0.55 32.76 -53.04
N LEU A 17 1.23 31.62 -53.23
CA LEU A 17 1.05 30.44 -52.40
C LEU A 17 1.39 30.75 -50.93
N ALA A 18 2.50 31.45 -50.69
CA ALA A 18 2.89 31.89 -49.35
C ALA A 18 1.84 32.83 -48.74
N ALA A 19 1.31 33.79 -49.50
CA ALA A 19 0.26 34.70 -49.05
C ALA A 19 -1.05 33.96 -48.71
N VAL A 20 -1.46 32.99 -49.53
CA VAL A 20 -2.64 32.14 -49.28
C VAL A 20 -2.43 31.29 -48.03
N ILE A 21 -1.26 30.67 -47.88
CA ILE A 21 -0.91 29.91 -46.68
C ILE A 21 -0.92 30.82 -45.45
N SER A 22 -0.30 31.99 -45.50
CA SER A 22 -0.33 32.95 -44.38
C SER A 22 -1.74 33.37 -43.99
N LEU A 23 -2.63 33.64 -44.97
CA LEU A 23 -4.03 33.96 -44.71
C LEU A 23 -4.80 32.81 -44.06
N LEU A 24 -4.54 31.56 -44.50
CA LEU A 24 -5.13 30.37 -43.88
C LEU A 24 -4.66 30.20 -42.43
N LEU A 25 -3.37 30.41 -42.14
CA LEU A 25 -2.84 30.31 -40.78
C LEU A 25 -3.40 31.41 -39.87
N VAL A 26 -3.52 32.64 -40.36
CA VAL A 26 -4.17 33.76 -39.63
C VAL A 26 -5.66 33.48 -39.41
N GLY A 27 -6.36 32.97 -40.42
CA GLY A 27 -7.76 32.56 -40.33
C GLY A 27 -7.98 31.49 -39.26
N GLN A 28 -7.11 30.48 -39.19
CA GLN A 28 -7.14 29.44 -38.15
C GLN A 28 -6.97 30.02 -36.73
N ILE A 29 -6.01 30.93 -36.53
CA ILE A 29 -5.80 31.60 -35.24
C ILE A 29 -7.06 32.39 -34.82
N LYS A 30 -7.69 33.10 -35.78
CA LYS A 30 -8.93 33.85 -35.51
C LYS A 30 -10.10 32.92 -35.15
N VAL A 31 -10.23 31.77 -35.82
CA VAL A 31 -11.26 30.78 -35.49
C VAL A 31 -10.99 30.15 -34.12
N ALA A 32 -9.73 29.79 -33.81
CA ALA A 32 -9.36 29.19 -32.53
C ALA A 32 -9.61 30.13 -31.34
N THR A 33 -9.27 31.42 -31.49
CA THR A 33 -9.54 32.44 -30.48
C THR A 33 -11.04 32.69 -30.29
N TYR A 34 -11.82 32.75 -31.37
CA TYR A 34 -13.29 32.85 -31.29
C TYR A 34 -13.93 31.61 -30.63
N LEU A 35 -13.43 30.41 -30.95
CA LEU A 35 -13.87 29.18 -30.30
C LEU A 35 -13.55 29.19 -28.80
N PHE A 36 -12.38 29.68 -28.40
CA PHE A 36 -12.06 29.87 -26.99
C PHE A 36 -13.04 30.83 -26.32
N ASP A 37 -13.20 32.05 -26.86
CA ASP A 37 -14.06 33.08 -26.27
C ASP A 37 -15.53 32.60 -26.17
N SER A 38 -16.02 31.82 -27.16
CA SER A 38 -17.40 31.30 -27.18
C SER A 38 -17.62 30.00 -26.39
N LYS A 39 -16.57 29.22 -26.12
CA LYS A 39 -16.68 27.91 -25.45
C LYS A 39 -16.10 27.88 -24.04
N LEU A 40 -15.42 28.93 -23.59
CA LEU A 40 -14.82 28.97 -22.26
C LEU A 40 -15.85 28.70 -21.15
N GLU A 41 -16.96 29.45 -21.12
CA GLU A 41 -18.03 29.23 -20.13
C GLU A 41 -18.64 27.83 -20.22
N SER A 42 -18.79 27.30 -21.44
CA SER A 42 -19.25 25.93 -21.63
C SER A 42 -18.23 24.88 -21.15
N ALA A 43 -16.94 25.19 -21.16
CA ALA A 43 -15.89 24.31 -20.67
C ALA A 43 -15.79 24.37 -19.13
N LEU A 44 -15.86 25.57 -18.55
CA LEU A 44 -15.91 25.77 -17.11
C LEU A 44 -17.12 25.05 -16.50
N SER A 45 -18.32 25.26 -17.04
CA SER A 45 -19.54 24.56 -16.59
C SER A 45 -19.52 23.04 -16.82
N ARG A 46 -18.68 22.51 -17.71
CA ARG A 46 -18.43 21.07 -17.81
C ARG A 46 -17.52 20.58 -16.70
N ALA A 47 -16.48 21.34 -16.36
CA ALA A 47 -15.60 21.03 -15.23
C ALA A 47 -16.36 21.07 -13.89
N GLU A 48 -17.20 22.08 -13.67
CA GLU A 48 -18.06 22.17 -12.47
C GLU A 48 -19.05 20.99 -12.36
N ARG A 49 -19.59 20.51 -13.48
CA ARG A 49 -20.44 19.30 -13.49
C ARG A 49 -19.67 18.02 -13.21
N ALA A 50 -18.40 17.96 -13.58
CA ALA A 50 -17.54 16.81 -13.34
C ALA A 50 -17.03 16.76 -11.89
N LEU A 51 -16.87 17.91 -11.23
CA LEU A 51 -16.40 18.03 -9.86
C LEU A 51 -17.49 18.66 -8.98
N PRO A 52 -18.27 17.85 -8.24
CA PRO A 52 -19.40 18.34 -7.45
C PRO A 52 -18.99 19.47 -6.49
N GLY A 53 -19.62 20.64 -6.66
CA GLY A 53 -19.42 21.80 -5.79
C GLY A 53 -18.30 22.75 -6.21
N LEU A 54 -17.44 22.39 -7.17
CA LEU A 54 -16.45 23.30 -7.73
C LEU A 54 -17.17 24.49 -8.38
N LYS A 55 -16.77 25.71 -8.03
CA LYS A 55 -17.16 26.94 -8.74
C LYS A 55 -15.95 27.55 -9.41
N LEU A 56 -16.09 27.90 -10.67
CA LEU A 56 -15.06 28.52 -11.48
C LEU A 56 -15.57 29.87 -12.01
N SER A 57 -14.75 30.90 -11.91
CA SER A 57 -15.06 32.21 -12.50
C SER A 57 -13.83 32.76 -13.20
N TYR A 58 -14.01 33.21 -14.44
CA TYR A 58 -12.92 33.76 -15.25
C TYR A 58 -13.10 35.26 -15.45
N THR A 59 -12.08 36.03 -15.10
CA THR A 59 -12.00 37.47 -15.39
C THR A 59 -11.00 37.70 -16.52
N PRO A 60 -11.42 38.20 -17.69
CA PRO A 60 -10.50 38.48 -18.79
C PRO A 60 -9.53 39.61 -18.44
N GLY A 61 -8.28 39.47 -18.86
CA GLY A 61 -7.23 40.47 -18.73
C GLY A 61 -6.80 41.02 -20.10
N ASN A 62 -5.50 41.28 -20.26
CA ASN A 62 -4.95 41.83 -21.49
C ASN A 62 -4.94 40.79 -22.63
N ASN A 63 -5.72 41.05 -23.67
CA ASN A 63 -5.87 40.15 -24.81
C ASN A 63 -5.23 40.74 -26.08
N SER A 64 -4.64 39.87 -26.91
CA SER A 64 -4.09 40.23 -28.22
C SER A 64 -4.60 39.26 -29.30
N PHE A 65 -4.22 39.45 -30.56
CA PHE A 65 -4.64 38.57 -31.65
C PHE A 65 -4.26 37.10 -31.43
N THR A 66 -3.08 36.83 -30.86
CA THR A 66 -2.55 35.47 -30.65
C THR A 66 -2.52 35.04 -29.19
N VAL A 67 -2.88 35.91 -28.24
CA VAL A 67 -2.80 35.61 -26.81
C VAL A 67 -4.09 36.01 -26.10
N ARG A 68 -4.57 35.16 -25.20
CA ARG A 68 -5.61 35.49 -24.22
C ARG A 68 -4.98 35.41 -22.82
N GLN A 69 -5.27 36.41 -21.99
CA GLN A 69 -4.86 36.41 -20.59
C GLN A 69 -6.08 36.66 -19.72
N GLY A 70 -6.04 36.15 -18.50
CA GLY A 70 -7.07 36.42 -17.50
C GLY A 70 -6.78 35.70 -16.20
N ARG A 71 -7.67 35.88 -15.24
CA ARG A 71 -7.58 35.27 -13.93
C ARG A 71 -8.73 34.31 -13.73
N LEU A 72 -8.42 33.07 -13.38
CA LEU A 72 -9.40 32.04 -13.03
C LEU A 72 -9.45 31.93 -11.51
N PHE A 73 -10.60 32.24 -10.95
CA PHE A 73 -10.92 32.02 -9.54
C PHE A 73 -11.56 30.65 -9.38
N TYR A 74 -11.17 29.93 -8.33
CA TYR A 74 -11.76 28.65 -7.98
C TYR A 74 -12.25 28.66 -6.53
N GLU A 75 -13.34 27.96 -6.28
CA GLU A 75 -13.86 27.69 -4.94
C GLU A 75 -14.30 26.22 -4.87
N ILE A 76 -13.80 25.49 -3.87
CA ILE A 76 -14.12 24.08 -3.63
C ILE A 76 -14.74 23.97 -2.23
N PRO A 77 -16.02 23.61 -2.09
CA PRO A 77 -16.65 23.44 -0.79
C PRO A 77 -16.04 22.25 -0.05
N LEU A 78 -15.78 22.45 1.23
CA LEU A 78 -15.33 21.40 2.12
C LEU A 78 -16.54 20.72 2.79
N LYS A 79 -16.36 19.46 3.16
CA LYS A 79 -17.39 18.75 3.94
C LYS A 79 -17.57 19.41 5.31
N LYS A 80 -18.81 19.46 5.80
CA LYS A 80 -19.14 19.94 7.14
C LYS A 80 -18.40 19.11 8.19
N GLY A 81 -17.76 19.76 9.17
CA GLY A 81 -16.97 19.10 10.22
C GLY A 81 -15.54 18.71 9.82
N ASN A 82 -15.01 19.29 8.74
CA ASN A 82 -13.61 19.09 8.36
C ASN A 82 -12.62 19.66 9.39
N SER A 83 -11.40 19.12 9.42
CA SER A 83 -10.32 19.55 10.31
C SER A 83 -9.66 20.86 9.91
N LEU A 84 -9.95 21.41 8.73
CA LEU A 84 -9.36 22.66 8.23
C LEU A 84 -10.04 23.91 8.81
N GLY A 85 -11.20 23.76 9.45
CA GLY A 85 -11.93 24.87 10.07
C GLY A 85 -12.39 25.92 9.06
N ALA A 86 -12.65 25.51 7.81
CA ALA A 86 -13.13 26.35 6.72
C ALA A 86 -14.31 25.68 6.00
N GLU A 87 -15.24 26.47 5.47
CA GLU A 87 -16.39 25.95 4.71
C GLU A 87 -16.02 25.63 3.25
N SER A 88 -15.03 26.33 2.69
CA SER A 88 -14.51 26.12 1.35
C SER A 88 -13.02 26.46 1.27
N VAL A 89 -12.34 25.92 0.26
CA VAL A 89 -11.00 26.32 -0.16
C VAL A 89 -11.14 27.13 -1.44
N SER A 90 -10.57 28.33 -1.45
CA SER A 90 -10.64 29.25 -2.57
C SER A 90 -9.27 29.82 -2.90
N GLY A 91 -9.08 30.16 -4.17
CA GLY A 91 -7.87 30.81 -4.67
C GLY A 91 -8.03 31.31 -6.09
N ALA A 92 -6.93 31.80 -6.66
CA ALA A 92 -6.90 32.25 -8.04
C ALA A 92 -5.61 31.85 -8.74
N VAL A 93 -5.71 31.70 -10.07
CA VAL A 93 -4.58 31.45 -10.96
C VAL A 93 -4.60 32.43 -12.12
N ASP A 94 -3.44 32.94 -12.49
CA ASP A 94 -3.27 33.74 -13.71
C ASP A 94 -3.07 32.79 -14.89
N LEU A 95 -3.90 32.94 -15.92
CA LEU A 95 -3.94 32.11 -17.11
C LEU A 95 -3.42 32.91 -18.30
N LYS A 96 -2.50 32.33 -19.06
CA LYS A 96 -2.00 32.89 -20.33
C LYS A 96 -2.06 31.81 -21.42
N ILE A 97 -2.86 32.03 -22.45
CA ILE A 97 -3.06 31.10 -23.57
C ILE A 97 -2.56 31.74 -24.86
N GLY A 98 -1.63 31.07 -25.54
CA GLY A 98 -1.12 31.41 -26.86
C GLY A 98 -1.74 30.52 -27.94
N PHE A 99 -2.17 31.15 -29.03
CA PHE A 99 -2.73 30.52 -30.23
C PHE A 99 -1.73 30.66 -31.36
N GLY A 100 -1.21 29.53 -31.83
CA GLY A 100 -0.36 29.46 -33.01
C GLY A 100 -1.01 28.63 -34.10
N PRO A 101 -0.39 28.59 -35.30
CA PRO A 101 -0.89 27.72 -36.35
C PRO A 101 -0.86 26.27 -35.90
N LEU A 102 -2.03 25.63 -35.89
CA LEU A 102 -2.24 24.22 -35.52
C LEU A 102 -1.78 23.84 -34.10
N ARG A 103 -1.61 24.83 -33.20
CA ARG A 103 -1.18 24.61 -31.82
C ARG A 103 -1.79 25.61 -30.84
N VAL A 104 -2.03 25.16 -29.61
CA VAL A 104 -2.41 26.01 -28.48
C VAL A 104 -1.47 25.70 -27.33
N THR A 105 -0.91 26.73 -26.72
CA THR A 105 -0.06 26.63 -25.51
C THR A 105 -0.70 27.42 -24.40
N GLY A 106 -0.66 26.94 -23.17
CA GLY A 106 -1.04 27.75 -22.03
C GLY A 106 -0.09 27.62 -20.86
N ALA A 107 -0.08 28.65 -20.03
CA ALA A 107 0.62 28.71 -18.76
C ALA A 107 -0.36 29.16 -17.67
N ILE A 108 -0.19 28.62 -16.47
CA ILE A 108 -0.98 28.88 -15.27
C ILE A 108 -0.02 29.19 -14.14
N ASP A 109 -0.23 30.27 -13.41
CA ASP A 109 0.57 30.62 -12.24
C ASP A 109 -0.36 30.90 -11.05
N SER A 110 -0.09 30.28 -9.89
CA SER A 110 -0.85 30.56 -8.66
C SER A 110 -0.68 32.01 -8.22
N VAL A 111 -1.78 32.67 -7.83
CA VAL A 111 -1.76 34.06 -7.35
C VAL A 111 -1.67 34.09 -5.83
N ALA A 112 -0.52 34.55 -5.31
CA ALA A 112 -0.31 34.71 -3.87
C ALA A 112 -1.34 35.67 -3.25
N GLY A 113 -1.84 35.32 -2.07
CA GLY A 113 -2.84 36.08 -1.30
C GLY A 113 -4.25 36.10 -1.89
N ALA A 114 -4.53 35.34 -2.95
CA ALA A 114 -5.89 35.22 -3.49
C ALA A 114 -6.67 34.10 -2.79
N GLY A 115 -7.90 34.40 -2.35
CA GLY A 115 -8.76 33.44 -1.65
C GLY A 115 -8.33 33.22 -0.20
N ASN A 116 -8.61 32.04 0.34
CA ASN A 116 -8.37 31.69 1.75
C ASN A 116 -7.38 30.52 1.94
N LEU A 117 -6.80 29.98 0.86
CA LEU A 117 -5.89 28.84 0.93
C LEU A 117 -4.67 29.14 1.82
N GLU A 118 -4.03 30.29 1.66
CA GLU A 118 -2.87 30.67 2.48
C GLU A 118 -3.24 30.86 3.95
N ASP A 119 -4.41 31.41 4.24
CA ASP A 119 -4.88 31.57 5.61
C ASP A 119 -5.16 30.21 6.27
N ILE A 120 -5.66 29.24 5.50
CA ILE A 120 -5.82 27.85 5.97
C ILE A 120 -4.44 27.25 6.26
N LEU A 121 -3.48 27.35 5.33
CA LEU A 121 -2.13 26.80 5.51
C LEU A 121 -1.41 27.40 6.72
N ARG A 122 -1.52 28.72 6.93
CA ARG A 122 -0.94 29.42 8.08
C ARG A 122 -1.47 28.92 9.43
N ARG A 123 -2.74 28.49 9.52
CA ARG A 123 -3.28 27.89 10.77
C ARG A 123 -2.56 26.60 11.17
N PHE A 124 -1.94 25.92 10.20
CA PHE A 124 -1.14 24.72 10.41
C PHE A 124 0.37 25.01 10.39
N ASN A 125 0.79 26.28 10.45
CA ASN A 125 2.17 26.71 10.33
C ASN A 125 2.86 26.19 9.05
N VAL A 126 2.10 26.09 7.96
CA VAL A 126 2.61 25.71 6.63
C VAL A 126 2.78 26.98 5.80
N ASP A 127 3.95 27.11 5.16
CA ASP A 127 4.22 28.23 4.25
C ASP A 127 3.30 28.17 3.02
N PRO A 128 2.99 29.33 2.40
CA PRO A 128 2.24 29.37 1.15
C PRO A 128 2.84 28.45 0.08
N ILE A 129 2.00 27.63 -0.55
CA ILE A 129 2.41 26.71 -1.61
C ILE A 129 2.13 27.36 -2.95
N SER A 130 3.18 27.69 -3.68
CA SER A 130 3.09 28.12 -5.09
C SER A 130 3.03 26.92 -6.03
N PHE A 131 2.27 27.09 -7.11
CA PHE A 131 2.20 26.10 -8.18
C PHE A 131 2.14 26.77 -9.55
N THR A 132 2.74 26.11 -10.54
CA THR A 132 2.78 26.55 -11.93
C THR A 132 2.30 25.42 -12.83
N GLY A 133 1.58 25.77 -13.89
CA GLY A 133 1.05 24.82 -14.85
C GLY A 133 1.41 25.22 -16.26
N ALA A 134 1.55 24.24 -17.14
CA ALA A 134 1.70 24.45 -18.57
C ALA A 134 0.88 23.40 -19.32
N PHE A 135 0.30 23.79 -20.44
CA PHE A 135 -0.31 22.84 -21.36
C PHE A 135 0.04 23.17 -22.81
N HIS A 136 0.05 22.14 -23.64
CA HIS A 136 0.38 22.23 -25.06
C HIS A 136 -0.48 21.25 -25.85
N ALA A 137 -1.19 21.77 -26.85
CA ALA A 137 -2.07 21.00 -27.71
C ALA A 137 -1.66 21.16 -29.18
N ARG A 138 -1.61 20.07 -29.94
CA ARG A 138 -1.35 20.05 -31.39
C ARG A 138 -2.52 19.43 -32.15
N ALA A 139 -2.86 20.00 -33.29
CA ALA A 139 -3.95 19.52 -34.14
C ALA A 139 -3.53 18.53 -35.25
N VAL A 140 -2.29 18.64 -35.75
CA VAL A 140 -1.79 17.78 -36.86
C VAL A 140 -1.52 16.35 -36.40
N THR A 141 -0.81 16.24 -35.28
CA THR A 141 -0.68 15.02 -34.51
C THR A 141 -1.44 15.28 -33.22
N PRO A 142 -2.71 14.82 -33.12
CA PRO A 142 -3.52 15.02 -31.92
C PRO A 142 -2.70 14.62 -30.70
N ARG A 143 -2.38 15.62 -29.89
CA ARG A 143 -1.54 15.47 -28.71
C ARG A 143 -1.86 16.60 -27.77
N LEU A 144 -2.15 16.26 -26.53
CA LEU A 144 -2.33 17.16 -25.41
C LEU A 144 -1.32 16.75 -24.33
N ASP A 145 -0.43 17.65 -24.00
CA ASP A 145 0.49 17.55 -22.87
C ASP A 145 0.07 18.60 -21.84
N ALA A 146 -0.07 18.25 -20.58
CA ALA A 146 -0.27 19.19 -19.49
C ALA A 146 0.57 18.80 -18.29
N THR A 147 1.17 19.79 -17.63
CA THR A 147 2.02 19.60 -16.46
C THR A 147 1.61 20.63 -15.42
N LEU A 148 1.41 20.21 -14.18
CA LEU A 148 1.23 21.06 -13.01
C LEU A 148 2.38 20.76 -12.04
N LYS A 149 3.10 21.78 -11.58
CA LYS A 149 4.22 21.66 -10.65
C LYS A 149 3.95 22.46 -9.39
N THR A 150 4.35 21.93 -8.24
CA THR A 150 4.37 22.66 -6.97
C THR A 150 5.80 22.91 -6.55
N ASP A 151 6.04 24.01 -5.86
CA ASP A 151 7.32 24.24 -5.18
C ASP A 151 7.45 23.34 -3.95
N SER A 152 8.67 23.26 -3.40
CA SER A 152 8.92 22.56 -2.14
C SER A 152 8.44 23.39 -0.96
N PHE A 153 7.92 22.74 0.07
CA PHE A 153 7.42 23.41 1.27
C PHE A 153 7.70 22.58 2.54
N LEU A 154 7.65 23.25 3.69
CA LEU A 154 7.85 22.64 5.00
C LEU A 154 6.51 22.45 5.70
N ILE A 155 6.34 21.29 6.33
CA ILE A 155 5.21 20.97 7.19
C ILE A 155 5.75 20.63 8.59
N PRO A 156 5.46 21.45 9.61
CA PRO A 156 5.72 21.04 10.99
C PRO A 156 4.75 19.92 11.38
N THR A 157 5.27 18.90 12.05
CA THR A 157 4.47 17.81 12.63
C THR A 157 4.52 17.87 14.15
N SER A 158 3.70 17.07 14.84
CA SER A 158 3.75 16.98 16.30
C SER A 158 5.09 16.44 16.83
N THR A 159 5.85 15.73 15.99
CA THR A 159 7.07 15.03 16.38
C THR A 159 8.33 15.57 15.70
N GLY A 160 8.22 16.58 14.82
CA GLY A 160 9.33 17.02 13.99
C GLY A 160 8.95 17.97 12.85
N ILE A 161 9.73 17.95 11.78
CA ILE A 161 9.50 18.76 10.58
C ILE A 161 9.67 17.87 9.35
N CYS A 162 8.78 18.01 8.37
CA CYS A 162 8.86 17.35 7.08
C CYS A 162 9.03 18.37 5.95
N LYS A 163 10.02 18.17 5.09
CA LYS A 163 10.19 18.89 3.84
C LYS A 163 9.62 18.07 2.70
N LEU A 164 8.59 18.58 2.05
CA LEU A 164 8.07 18.04 0.81
C LEU A 164 8.81 18.72 -0.34
N GLY A 165 9.41 17.91 -1.21
CA GLY A 165 10.09 18.36 -2.40
C GLY A 165 9.11 18.90 -3.47
N GLN A 166 9.67 19.31 -4.61
CA GLN A 166 8.85 19.68 -5.75
C GLN A 166 8.04 18.47 -6.23
N ASN A 167 6.78 18.70 -6.56
CA ASN A 167 5.90 17.68 -7.12
C ASN A 167 5.48 18.11 -8.52
N SER A 168 5.29 17.15 -9.42
CA SER A 168 4.72 17.40 -10.73
C SER A 168 3.66 16.37 -11.06
N PHE A 169 2.54 16.84 -11.60
CA PHE A 169 1.49 16.03 -12.17
C PHE A 169 1.50 16.27 -13.68
N ASN A 170 1.86 15.24 -14.45
CA ASN A 170 1.86 15.24 -15.90
C ASN A 170 0.63 14.48 -16.40
N PHE A 171 0.02 15.02 -17.43
CA PHE A 171 -1.09 14.44 -18.17
C PHE A 171 -0.71 14.44 -19.64
N TYR A 172 -0.86 13.29 -20.29
CA TYR A 172 -0.56 13.12 -21.69
C TYR A 172 -1.73 12.41 -22.38
N ALA A 173 -2.16 12.90 -23.52
CA ALA A 173 -3.18 12.24 -24.32
C ALA A 173 -2.89 12.40 -25.82
N THR A 174 -2.83 11.29 -26.55
CA THR A 174 -2.73 11.30 -28.03
C THR A 174 -4.09 11.19 -28.69
N SER A 175 -5.05 10.59 -27.99
CA SER A 175 -6.40 10.38 -28.45
C SER A 175 -7.37 10.42 -27.27
N LYS A 176 -8.66 10.16 -27.54
CA LYS A 176 -9.64 9.96 -26.45
C LYS A 176 -9.51 8.60 -25.77
N GLU A 177 -8.74 7.68 -26.36
CA GLU A 177 -8.63 6.29 -25.93
C GLU A 177 -7.30 6.01 -25.20
N ASP A 178 -6.30 6.85 -25.46
CA ASP A 178 -4.92 6.73 -25.01
C ASP A 178 -4.54 7.95 -24.17
N VAL A 179 -4.55 7.76 -22.86
CA VAL A 179 -4.34 8.78 -21.83
C VAL A 179 -3.36 8.23 -20.81
N ASP A 180 -2.29 8.97 -20.55
CA ASP A 180 -1.31 8.67 -19.49
C ASP A 180 -1.41 9.76 -18.42
N VAL A 181 -1.36 9.33 -17.16
CA VAL A 181 -1.25 10.23 -16.00
C VAL A 181 -0.01 9.85 -15.23
N GLU A 182 0.84 10.82 -14.92
CA GLU A 182 2.07 10.60 -14.17
C GLU A 182 2.16 11.61 -13.03
N PHE A 183 2.48 11.13 -11.84
CA PHE A 183 2.82 11.93 -10.68
C PHE A 183 4.28 11.69 -10.33
N SER A 184 5.08 12.73 -10.25
CA SER A 184 6.47 12.69 -9.83
C SER A 184 6.67 13.56 -8.60
N SER A 185 7.35 13.05 -7.59
CA SER A 185 7.75 13.79 -6.41
C SER A 185 9.25 13.68 -6.22
N ALA A 186 9.90 14.83 -6.00
CA ALA A 186 11.29 14.85 -5.58
C ALA A 186 11.49 14.14 -4.23
N GLY A 187 10.42 14.00 -3.42
CA GLY A 187 10.41 13.22 -2.20
C GLY A 187 9.90 13.96 -0.96
N VAL A 188 9.92 13.26 0.16
CA VAL A 188 9.62 13.77 1.50
C VAL A 188 10.79 13.44 2.42
N VAL A 189 11.34 14.44 3.09
CA VAL A 189 12.39 14.29 4.11
C VAL A 189 11.83 14.75 5.44
N CYS A 190 11.68 13.84 6.41
CA CYS A 190 11.21 14.15 7.75
C CYS A 190 12.31 13.91 8.79
N GLU A 191 12.42 14.82 9.74
CA GLU A 191 13.34 14.72 10.87
C GLU A 191 12.60 14.96 12.17
N GLY A 192 12.81 14.08 13.15
CA GLY A 192 12.22 14.20 14.47
C GLY A 192 12.90 15.28 15.34
N ALA A 193 12.13 15.91 16.22
CA ALA A 193 12.58 17.02 17.04
C ALA A 193 13.42 16.60 18.25
N LEU A 194 13.14 15.43 18.84
CA LEU A 194 13.88 14.91 19.99
C LEU A 194 15.26 14.41 19.55
N ARG A 195 16.26 14.59 20.41
CA ARG A 195 17.65 14.24 20.10
C ARG A 195 18.17 13.21 21.10
N TYR A 196 18.64 12.07 20.60
CA TYR A 196 19.36 11.05 21.38
C TYR A 196 20.81 11.08 20.94
N ASN A 197 21.72 11.38 21.86
CA ASN A 197 23.13 11.59 21.56
C ASN A 197 23.37 12.53 20.36
N ASN A 198 22.72 13.70 20.36
CA ASN A 198 22.73 14.72 19.29
C ASN A 198 22.18 14.27 17.91
N LYS A 199 21.65 13.05 17.78
CA LYS A 199 21.01 12.54 16.56
C LYS A 199 19.49 12.60 16.70
N PRO A 200 18.73 12.89 15.62
CA PRO A 200 17.27 12.95 15.72
C PRO A 200 16.70 11.58 16.08
N ASN A 201 15.60 11.57 16.81
CA ASN A 201 14.91 10.35 17.24
C ASN A 201 14.36 9.53 16.07
N TYR A 202 14.09 10.17 14.94
CA TYR A 202 13.92 9.50 13.65
C TYR A 202 14.31 10.41 12.49
N ARG A 203 14.61 9.79 11.35
CA ARG A 203 14.77 10.42 10.05
C ARG A 203 14.18 9.51 8.97
N LEU A 204 13.32 10.09 8.13
CA LEU A 204 12.74 9.44 6.96
C LEU A 204 13.16 10.22 5.71
N ASP A 205 13.86 9.57 4.79
CA ASP A 205 14.22 10.10 3.48
C ASP A 205 13.50 9.27 2.41
N LEU A 206 12.35 9.73 1.94
CA LEU A 206 11.62 9.16 0.80
C LEU A 206 11.92 10.00 -0.44
N LEU A 207 12.76 9.56 -1.37
CA LEU A 207 13.25 10.36 -2.49
C LEU A 207 12.87 9.74 -3.83
N GLY A 208 12.54 10.61 -4.79
CA GLY A 208 12.27 10.24 -6.19
C GLY A 208 11.14 9.22 -6.30
N VAL A 209 9.90 9.67 -6.07
CA VAL A 209 8.69 8.84 -6.22
C VAL A 209 8.03 9.19 -7.55
N ASP A 210 7.91 8.21 -8.44
CA ASP A 210 7.22 8.37 -9.72
C ASP A 210 6.09 7.35 -9.82
N VAL A 211 4.87 7.81 -10.06
CA VAL A 211 3.67 6.99 -10.19
C VAL A 211 3.07 7.24 -11.57
N LYS A 212 3.10 6.24 -12.44
CA LYS A 212 2.49 6.31 -13.77
C LYS A 212 1.24 5.44 -13.81
N PHE A 213 0.10 6.06 -14.08
CA PHE A 213 -1.19 5.43 -14.29
C PHE A 213 -1.52 5.42 -15.78
N LEU A 214 -1.77 4.22 -16.32
CA LEU A 214 -2.05 3.98 -17.73
C LEU A 214 -3.48 3.44 -17.86
N PRO A 215 -4.50 4.30 -17.91
CA PRO A 215 -5.86 3.89 -18.22
C PRO A 215 -6.07 3.71 -19.72
N ARG A 216 -7.02 2.85 -20.09
CA ARG A 216 -7.56 2.79 -21.46
C ARG A 216 -9.03 3.15 -21.46
N ILE A 217 -9.48 3.93 -22.45
CA ILE A 217 -10.90 4.22 -22.59
C ILE A 217 -11.49 3.31 -23.67
N ILE A 218 -12.33 2.36 -23.26
CA ILE A 218 -13.01 1.41 -24.13
C ILE A 218 -14.51 1.68 -24.03
N ASN A 219 -15.22 1.84 -25.15
CA ASN A 219 -16.66 2.13 -25.18
C ASN A 219 -17.05 3.34 -24.30
N ASN A 220 -16.23 4.40 -24.31
CA ASN A 220 -16.38 5.62 -23.47
C ASN A 220 -16.32 5.38 -21.95
N LYS A 221 -15.80 4.23 -21.49
CA LYS A 221 -15.58 3.94 -20.07
C LYS A 221 -14.08 3.79 -19.80
N PRO A 222 -13.55 4.34 -18.70
CA PRO A 222 -12.16 4.12 -18.32
C PRO A 222 -12.00 2.70 -17.77
N HIS A 223 -10.96 2.02 -18.22
CA HIS A 223 -10.50 0.73 -17.72
C HIS A 223 -9.08 0.88 -17.20
N PHE A 224 -8.81 0.23 -16.06
CA PHE A 224 -7.45 0.07 -15.55
C PHE A 224 -6.66 -0.85 -16.50
N ASP A 225 -5.51 -0.40 -17.00
CA ASP A 225 -4.57 -1.27 -17.74
C ASP A 225 -3.36 -1.56 -16.85
N SER A 226 -2.66 -0.52 -16.40
CA SER A 226 -1.53 -0.69 -15.48
C SER A 226 -1.22 0.53 -14.59
N LEU A 227 -0.49 0.24 -13.52
CA LEU A 227 0.07 1.17 -12.55
C LEU A 227 1.56 0.84 -12.38
N ILE A 228 2.41 1.84 -12.59
CA ILE A 228 3.85 1.74 -12.36
C ILE A 228 4.19 2.68 -11.20
N ILE A 229 4.91 2.17 -10.20
CA ILE A 229 5.40 2.92 -9.06
C ILE A 229 6.91 2.72 -9.01
N ASN A 230 7.67 3.79 -9.20
CA ASN A 230 9.11 3.82 -9.01
C ASN A 230 9.45 4.65 -7.78
N LEU A 231 10.43 4.17 -7.04
CA LEU A 231 10.95 4.80 -5.84
C LEU A 231 12.47 4.69 -5.88
N LYS A 232 13.14 5.84 -5.98
CA LYS A 232 14.59 5.88 -6.01
C LYS A 232 15.20 5.47 -4.67
N GLN A 233 14.67 5.99 -3.57
CA GLN A 233 15.23 5.71 -2.24
C GLN A 233 14.19 5.91 -1.14
N LEU A 234 14.11 4.98 -0.19
CA LEU A 234 13.45 5.14 1.10
C LEU A 234 14.43 4.70 2.18
N ASP A 235 14.96 5.65 2.93
CA ASP A 235 15.71 5.36 4.15
C ASP A 235 14.91 5.78 5.37
N PHE A 236 14.79 4.88 6.33
CA PHE A 236 14.21 5.18 7.62
C PHE A 236 15.19 4.79 8.72
N LYS A 237 15.60 5.79 9.51
CA LYS A 237 16.47 5.62 10.68
C LYS A 237 15.73 6.07 11.92
N PHE A 238 15.83 5.32 13.00
CA PHE A 238 15.17 5.71 14.25
C PHE A 238 15.99 5.27 15.47
N SER A 239 15.88 6.04 16.55
CA SER A 239 16.48 5.66 17.83
C SER A 239 15.67 4.53 18.45
N THR A 240 16.36 3.47 18.84
CA THR A 240 15.76 2.34 19.55
C THR A 240 15.13 2.82 20.86
N LEU A 241 15.82 3.71 21.58
CA LEU A 241 15.37 4.30 22.85
C LEU A 241 14.04 5.03 22.70
N TYR A 242 13.92 5.83 21.64
CA TYR A 242 12.66 6.48 21.29
C TYR A 242 11.55 5.45 21.02
N ALA A 243 11.85 4.39 20.26
CA ALA A 243 10.86 3.36 19.92
C ALA A 243 10.37 2.55 21.14
N ILE A 244 11.24 2.35 22.14
CA ILE A 244 10.89 1.66 23.40
C ILE A 244 10.41 2.61 24.50
N GLY A 245 10.32 3.92 24.23
CA GLY A 245 9.70 4.91 25.11
C GLY A 245 10.61 5.54 26.17
N PHE A 246 11.92 5.36 26.08
CA PHE A 246 12.89 6.03 26.97
C PHE A 246 13.04 7.49 26.57
N SER A 247 13.11 8.39 27.55
CA SER A 247 13.42 9.80 27.29
C SER A 247 14.92 10.01 26.98
N PRO A 248 15.29 11.09 26.25
CA PRO A 248 16.70 11.40 25.99
C PRO A 248 17.58 11.60 27.24
N GLU A 249 16.97 11.96 28.36
CA GLU A 249 17.65 12.28 29.62
C GLU A 249 17.89 11.05 30.50
N GLU A 250 17.25 9.92 30.20
CA GLU A 250 17.43 8.68 30.97
C GLU A 250 18.83 8.08 30.78
N GLU A 251 19.43 7.66 31.90
CA GLU A 251 20.72 6.98 31.87
C GLU A 251 20.57 5.57 31.29
N VAL A 252 21.06 5.41 30.06
CA VAL A 252 21.09 4.12 29.35
C VAL A 252 22.52 3.76 28.99
N ARG A 253 22.75 2.46 28.81
CA ARG A 253 24.08 1.94 28.48
C ARG A 253 24.64 2.48 27.16
N ASP A 254 23.77 2.65 26.16
CA ASP A 254 24.13 3.17 24.84
C ASP A 254 23.08 4.20 24.36
N PRO A 255 23.34 5.51 24.54
CA PRO A 255 22.44 6.56 24.09
C PRO A 255 22.43 6.75 22.57
N SER A 256 23.37 6.12 21.85
CA SER A 256 23.54 6.27 20.39
C SER A 256 22.75 5.25 19.56
N LEU A 257 22.13 4.26 20.21
CA LEU A 257 21.53 3.10 19.57
C LEU A 257 20.44 3.51 18.56
N GLN A 258 20.64 3.13 17.30
CA GLN A 258 19.69 3.37 16.21
C GLN A 258 19.53 2.16 15.32
N GLU A 259 18.32 2.04 14.76
CA GLU A 259 17.94 1.07 13.77
C GLU A 259 17.79 1.74 12.39
N ALA A 260 17.97 0.97 11.32
CA ALA A 260 17.75 1.49 9.98
C ALA A 260 17.15 0.46 9.02
N ILE A 261 16.31 0.96 8.12
CA ILE A 261 15.79 0.24 6.95
C ILE A 261 16.08 1.12 5.72
N SER A 262 16.45 0.49 4.61
CA SER A 262 16.78 1.13 3.35
C SER A 262 16.14 0.39 2.19
N PHE A 263 15.55 1.10 1.25
CA PHE A 263 15.05 0.58 -0.01
C PHE A 263 15.60 1.47 -1.12
N THR A 264 16.20 0.90 -2.15
CA THR A 264 16.77 1.68 -3.26
C THR A 264 16.40 1.08 -4.60
N ASP A 265 16.12 1.96 -5.57
CA ASP A 265 15.75 1.61 -6.94
C ASP A 265 14.58 0.61 -7.02
N VAL A 266 13.55 0.85 -6.20
CA VAL A 266 12.34 0.02 -6.19
C VAL A 266 11.47 0.37 -7.38
N SER A 267 11.03 -0.64 -8.12
CA SER A 267 10.09 -0.53 -9.23
C SER A 267 9.00 -1.57 -9.06
N THR A 268 7.75 -1.14 -9.11
CA THR A 268 6.56 -2.01 -9.04
C THR A 268 5.66 -1.72 -10.22
N LEU A 269 5.43 -2.72 -11.06
CA LEU A 269 4.40 -2.74 -12.08
C LEU A 269 3.25 -3.61 -11.61
N VAL A 270 2.04 -3.10 -11.69
CA VAL A 270 0.80 -3.86 -11.54
C VAL A 270 -0.01 -3.67 -12.81
N ALA A 271 -0.39 -4.77 -13.47
CA ALA A 271 -1.21 -4.71 -14.67
C ALA A 271 -2.40 -5.67 -14.57
N LEU A 272 -3.48 -5.31 -15.24
CA LEU A 272 -4.69 -6.13 -15.29
C LEU A 272 -4.99 -6.44 -16.76
N SER A 273 -5.18 -7.72 -17.08
CA SER A 273 -5.64 -8.10 -18.41
C SER A 273 -7.06 -7.60 -18.65
N GLN A 274 -7.45 -7.53 -19.92
CA GLN A 274 -8.87 -7.37 -20.25
C GLN A 274 -9.66 -8.56 -19.69
N PRO A 275 -10.88 -8.33 -19.18
CA PRO A 275 -11.75 -9.41 -18.77
C PRO A 275 -12.10 -10.32 -19.95
N ASP A 276 -12.16 -11.62 -19.71
CA ASP A 276 -12.68 -12.62 -20.64
C ASP A 276 -14.22 -12.56 -20.76
N ASP A 277 -14.81 -13.47 -21.54
CA ASP A 277 -16.26 -13.57 -21.75
C ASP A 277 -17.05 -13.86 -20.46
N GLU A 278 -16.39 -14.40 -19.41
CA GLU A 278 -16.96 -14.63 -18.08
C GLU A 278 -16.80 -13.42 -17.14
N GLY A 279 -16.14 -12.35 -17.60
CA GLY A 279 -15.86 -11.16 -16.82
C GLY A 279 -14.70 -11.32 -15.85
N MET A 280 -13.78 -12.25 -16.13
CA MET A 280 -12.63 -12.58 -15.29
C MET A 280 -11.33 -12.06 -15.93
N ALA A 281 -10.44 -11.52 -15.11
CA ALA A 281 -9.18 -10.92 -15.54
C ALA A 281 -7.99 -11.56 -14.81
N LYS A 282 -6.79 -11.36 -15.36
CA LYS A 282 -5.50 -11.74 -14.78
C LYS A 282 -4.81 -10.50 -14.24
N LEU A 283 -4.46 -10.50 -12.96
CA LEU A 283 -3.63 -9.49 -12.32
C LEU A 283 -2.18 -9.94 -12.38
N THR A 284 -1.32 -9.18 -13.02
CA THR A 284 0.13 -9.40 -12.99
C THR A 284 0.79 -8.36 -12.10
N PHE A 285 1.84 -8.78 -11.41
CA PHE A 285 2.69 -7.89 -10.63
C PHE A 285 4.16 -8.21 -10.92
N ASP A 286 4.98 -7.17 -10.96
CA ASP A 286 6.43 -7.27 -11.08
C ASP A 286 7.04 -6.22 -10.17
N ASN A 287 7.70 -6.68 -9.12
CA ASN A 287 8.39 -5.85 -8.15
C ASN A 287 9.88 -6.17 -8.19
N SER A 288 10.71 -5.13 -8.18
CA SER A 288 12.15 -5.26 -8.07
C SER A 288 12.74 -4.12 -7.25
N GLY A 289 13.94 -4.32 -6.72
CA GLY A 289 14.68 -3.28 -6.01
C GLY A 289 15.81 -3.84 -5.17
N ASN A 290 16.38 -3.02 -4.31
CA ASN A 290 17.33 -3.45 -3.30
C ASN A 290 16.81 -3.06 -1.92
N TYR A 291 16.93 -3.99 -0.97
CA TYR A 291 16.35 -3.88 0.36
C TYR A 291 17.45 -4.05 1.38
N GLY A 292 17.46 -3.26 2.43
CA GLY A 292 18.48 -3.31 3.47
C GLY A 292 17.87 -3.08 4.83
N PHE A 293 18.34 -3.82 5.83
CA PHE A 293 18.03 -3.53 7.23
C PHE A 293 19.26 -3.69 8.11
N ALA A 294 19.32 -2.92 9.19
CA ALA A 294 20.40 -2.97 10.16
C ALA A 294 19.82 -2.77 11.56
N PHE A 295 19.93 -3.82 12.39
CA PHE A 295 19.44 -3.85 13.76
C PHE A 295 20.49 -4.44 14.71
N PRO A 296 21.40 -3.65 15.32
CA PRO A 296 21.51 -2.19 15.25
C PRO A 296 22.18 -1.66 13.98
N TYR A 297 21.82 -0.46 13.56
CA TYR A 297 22.54 0.33 12.55
C TYR A 297 23.64 1.21 13.16
N ILE A 298 23.40 1.77 14.35
CA ILE A 298 24.41 2.47 15.14
C ILE A 298 24.44 1.83 16.51
N GLN A 299 25.63 1.44 16.97
CA GLN A 299 25.87 0.90 18.30
C GLN A 299 27.17 1.47 18.85
N TYR A 300 27.15 2.03 20.05
CA TYR A 300 28.29 2.74 20.67
C TYR A 300 28.95 3.76 19.72
N ASP A 301 28.12 4.52 19.00
CA ASP A 301 28.49 5.48 17.95
C ASP A 301 29.19 4.90 16.71
N GLU A 302 29.29 3.58 16.58
CA GLU A 302 29.81 2.90 15.41
C GLU A 302 28.68 2.46 14.47
N VAL A 303 28.86 2.73 13.16
CA VAL A 303 27.91 2.34 12.12
C VAL A 303 28.13 0.88 11.74
N GLN A 304 27.07 0.10 11.82
CA GLN A 304 27.02 -1.30 11.39
C GLN A 304 26.59 -1.40 9.92
N PRO A 305 27.07 -2.40 9.18
CA PRO A 305 26.64 -2.63 7.81
C PRO A 305 25.17 -3.08 7.74
N PHE A 306 24.51 -2.76 6.63
CA PHE A 306 23.20 -3.31 6.32
C PHE A 306 23.29 -4.79 5.94
N TYR A 307 22.34 -5.59 6.41
CA TYR A 307 22.00 -6.85 5.76
C TYR A 307 21.23 -6.51 4.47
N ARG A 308 21.90 -6.67 3.32
CA ARG A 308 21.36 -6.28 2.01
C ARG A 308 20.77 -7.47 1.27
N LEU A 309 19.57 -7.29 0.73
CA LEU A 309 18.94 -8.11 -0.30
C LEU A 309 19.04 -7.31 -1.61
N ASP A 310 20.15 -7.49 -2.32
CA ASP A 310 20.38 -6.82 -3.59
C ASP A 310 19.68 -7.59 -4.72
N ASN A 311 19.38 -6.90 -5.83
CA ASN A 311 18.69 -7.47 -7.00
C ASN A 311 17.40 -8.25 -6.66
N PHE A 312 16.68 -7.82 -5.63
CA PHE A 312 15.42 -8.45 -5.27
C PHE A 312 14.45 -8.38 -6.45
N LYS A 313 13.78 -9.50 -6.71
CA LYS A 313 12.73 -9.63 -7.71
C LYS A 313 11.59 -10.45 -7.15
N LEU A 314 10.37 -9.99 -7.38
CA LEU A 314 9.12 -10.68 -7.09
C LEU A 314 8.14 -10.37 -8.22
N SER A 315 8.02 -11.28 -9.18
CA SER A 315 7.04 -11.23 -10.25
C SER A 315 6.12 -12.44 -10.22
N GLY A 316 4.88 -12.21 -10.65
CA GLY A 316 3.87 -13.25 -10.63
C GLY A 316 2.54 -12.78 -11.16
N SER A 317 1.57 -13.67 -11.04
CA SER A 317 0.22 -13.37 -11.47
C SER A 317 -0.83 -14.11 -10.67
N LEU A 318 -1.97 -13.46 -10.55
CA LEU A 318 -3.18 -13.98 -9.92
C LEU A 318 -4.27 -14.04 -10.99
N GLU A 319 -4.71 -15.24 -11.32
CA GLU A 319 -5.65 -15.47 -12.41
C GLU A 319 -7.11 -15.44 -11.92
N ARG A 320 -8.04 -15.26 -12.86
CA ARG A 320 -9.48 -15.41 -12.68
C ARG A 320 -10.09 -14.48 -11.61
N ILE A 321 -9.81 -13.19 -11.71
CA ILE A 321 -10.30 -12.14 -10.79
C ILE A 321 -11.39 -11.30 -11.44
N SER A 322 -12.48 -11.04 -10.73
CA SER A 322 -13.53 -10.11 -11.14
C SER A 322 -13.48 -8.80 -10.32
N ILE A 323 -12.88 -7.75 -10.89
CA ILE A 323 -12.80 -6.43 -10.24
C ILE A 323 -14.18 -5.86 -9.88
N PRO A 324 -15.22 -5.93 -10.74
CA PRO A 324 -16.56 -5.44 -10.37
C PRO A 324 -17.10 -6.12 -9.12
N ARG A 325 -16.97 -7.45 -9.02
CA ARG A 325 -17.44 -8.22 -7.86
C ARG A 325 -16.63 -7.90 -6.60
N LEU A 326 -15.30 -7.77 -6.71
CA LEU A 326 -14.46 -7.34 -5.59
C LEU A 326 -14.81 -5.94 -5.09
N PHE A 327 -15.13 -5.02 -6.00
CA PHE A 327 -15.57 -3.67 -5.65
C PHE A 327 -16.92 -3.68 -4.94
N ASP A 328 -17.89 -4.45 -5.43
CA ASP A 328 -19.19 -4.61 -4.80
C ASP A 328 -19.08 -5.25 -3.40
N ALA A 329 -18.20 -6.26 -3.25
CA ALA A 329 -17.87 -6.86 -1.97
C ALA A 329 -17.28 -5.83 -1.01
N ALA A 330 -16.29 -5.05 -1.43
CA ALA A 330 -15.69 -3.99 -0.62
C ALA A 330 -16.73 -2.95 -0.18
N GLN A 331 -17.63 -2.52 -1.07
CA GLN A 331 -18.71 -1.62 -0.70
C GLN A 331 -19.69 -2.22 0.31
N SER A 332 -20.05 -3.49 0.15
CA SER A 332 -20.94 -4.21 1.09
C SER A 332 -20.32 -4.30 2.48
N VAL A 333 -19.02 -4.59 2.55
CA VAL A 333 -18.24 -4.63 3.80
C VAL A 333 -18.21 -3.25 4.47
N LEU A 334 -17.90 -2.19 3.70
CA LEU A 334 -17.82 -0.83 4.22
C LEU A 334 -19.19 -0.29 4.69
N LYS A 335 -20.29 -0.64 4.01
CA LYS A 335 -21.65 -0.20 4.37
C LYS A 335 -22.19 -0.91 5.61
N ASN A 336 -21.80 -2.18 5.82
CA ASN A 336 -22.28 -3.02 6.92
C ASN A 336 -21.30 -3.13 8.08
N ALA A 337 -20.25 -2.30 8.12
CA ALA A 337 -19.28 -2.20 9.22
C ALA A 337 -19.94 -1.62 10.49
N SER A 338 -20.86 -2.38 11.09
CA SER A 338 -21.31 -2.19 12.46
C SER A 338 -20.25 -2.75 13.42
N SER A 339 -20.36 -2.42 14.72
CA SER A 339 -19.37 -2.74 15.77
C SER A 339 -19.06 -4.22 16.00
N GLN A 340 -19.68 -5.15 15.25
CA GLN A 340 -19.35 -6.57 15.24
C GLN A 340 -18.83 -6.98 13.86
N PHE A 341 -17.51 -7.15 13.77
CA PHE A 341 -16.80 -7.53 12.56
C PHE A 341 -16.94 -9.05 12.34
N GLU A 342 -17.88 -9.48 11.50
CA GLU A 342 -18.05 -10.90 11.14
C GLU A 342 -17.11 -11.30 10.00
N THR A 343 -15.86 -11.68 10.33
CA THR A 343 -14.80 -12.05 9.38
C THR A 343 -15.24 -13.07 8.32
N ASN A 344 -16.09 -14.04 8.70
CA ASN A 344 -16.58 -15.08 7.78
C ASN A 344 -17.47 -14.53 6.66
N LYS A 345 -18.26 -13.49 6.95
CA LYS A 345 -19.15 -12.85 5.97
C LYS A 345 -18.34 -12.02 4.99
N VAL A 346 -17.35 -11.28 5.48
CA VAL A 346 -16.40 -10.50 4.67
C VAL A 346 -15.62 -11.41 3.71
N LEU A 347 -15.09 -12.52 4.22
CA LEU A 347 -14.33 -13.47 3.42
C LEU A 347 -15.20 -14.10 2.31
N LYS A 348 -16.46 -14.45 2.62
CA LYS A 348 -17.38 -15.01 1.63
C LYS A 348 -17.70 -14.03 0.51
N GLU A 349 -17.94 -12.77 0.83
CA GLU A 349 -18.16 -11.71 -0.17
C GLU A 349 -16.93 -11.48 -1.05
N ILE A 350 -15.73 -11.48 -0.48
CA ILE A 350 -14.48 -11.32 -1.23
C ILE A 350 -14.26 -12.51 -2.18
N LEU A 351 -14.55 -13.74 -1.73
CA LEU A 351 -14.37 -14.95 -2.55
C LEU A 351 -15.26 -14.98 -3.80
N HIS A 352 -16.44 -14.35 -3.77
CA HIS A 352 -17.25 -14.18 -4.98
C HIS A 352 -16.55 -13.35 -6.08
N GLY A 353 -15.51 -12.60 -5.72
CA GLY A 353 -14.64 -11.89 -6.63
C GLY A 353 -13.64 -12.77 -7.39
N PHE A 354 -13.58 -14.06 -7.10
CA PHE A 354 -12.69 -15.03 -7.74
C PHE A 354 -13.49 -16.19 -8.33
N SER A 355 -12.84 -17.02 -9.16
CA SER A 355 -13.43 -18.32 -9.52
C SER A 355 -13.17 -19.38 -8.44
N ASP A 356 -13.87 -20.51 -8.55
CA ASP A 356 -13.79 -21.67 -7.65
C ASP A 356 -12.35 -22.14 -7.41
N THR A 357 -11.49 -21.98 -8.43
CA THR A 357 -10.04 -22.17 -8.34
C THR A 357 -9.33 -20.85 -8.58
N ILE A 358 -8.41 -20.51 -7.68
CA ILE A 358 -7.49 -19.38 -7.80
C ILE A 358 -6.11 -19.93 -8.12
N THR A 359 -5.52 -19.43 -9.21
CA THR A 359 -4.14 -19.74 -9.56
C THR A 359 -3.26 -18.55 -9.22
N LEU A 360 -2.28 -18.77 -8.34
CA LEU A 360 -1.18 -17.85 -8.06
C LEU A 360 0.09 -18.41 -8.68
N ALA A 361 0.61 -17.75 -9.71
CA ALA A 361 1.91 -18.05 -10.27
C ALA A 361 2.96 -17.09 -9.68
N ILE A 362 4.04 -17.65 -9.13
CA ILE A 362 5.26 -16.92 -8.77
C ILE A 362 6.25 -17.19 -9.90
N GLU A 363 6.33 -16.27 -10.85
CA GLU A 363 7.21 -16.41 -12.01
C GLU A 363 8.68 -16.25 -11.61
N GLN A 364 8.94 -15.32 -10.70
CA GLN A 364 10.26 -15.13 -10.11
C GLN A 364 10.14 -14.56 -8.70
N PHE A 365 10.77 -15.21 -7.72
CA PHE A 365 11.10 -14.63 -6.42
C PHE A 365 12.58 -14.88 -6.18
N GLY A 366 13.35 -13.85 -5.85
CA GLY A 366 14.76 -14.05 -5.58
C GLY A 366 15.47 -12.78 -5.18
N PHE A 367 16.66 -12.95 -4.61
CA PHE A 367 17.56 -11.87 -4.23
C PHE A 367 18.98 -12.39 -4.08
N ASP A 368 19.93 -11.47 -4.08
CA ASP A 368 21.33 -11.72 -3.80
C ASP A 368 21.70 -11.16 -2.41
N HIS A 369 22.49 -11.90 -1.64
CA HIS A 369 23.09 -11.43 -0.40
C HIS A 369 24.58 -11.75 -0.42
N GLU A 370 25.44 -10.73 -0.34
CA GLU A 370 26.91 -10.90 -0.39
C GLU A 370 27.40 -11.71 -1.62
N GLY A 371 26.72 -11.55 -2.76
CA GLY A 371 27.02 -12.26 -4.01
C GLY A 371 26.50 -13.71 -4.07
N LYS A 372 25.75 -14.16 -3.07
CA LYS A 372 25.09 -15.47 -2.99
C LYS A 372 23.61 -15.31 -3.33
N ALA A 373 23.07 -16.15 -4.22
CA ALA A 373 21.74 -15.97 -4.77
C ALA A 373 20.70 -16.96 -4.20
N LEU A 374 19.48 -16.47 -4.00
CA LEU A 374 18.27 -17.28 -3.82
C LEU A 374 17.33 -17.04 -5.00
N ASN A 375 16.83 -18.11 -5.60
CA ASN A 375 15.83 -18.08 -6.66
C ASN A 375 14.73 -19.10 -6.39
N VAL A 376 13.49 -18.66 -6.53
CA VAL A 376 12.28 -19.45 -6.38
C VAL A 376 11.34 -19.11 -7.54
N ASN A 377 10.75 -20.14 -8.14
CA ASN A 377 9.65 -19.97 -9.09
C ASN A 377 8.70 -21.14 -8.95
N GLY A 378 7.44 -20.95 -9.29
CA GLY A 378 6.45 -22.00 -9.11
C GLY A 378 5.03 -21.51 -9.28
N THR A 379 4.10 -22.45 -9.13
CA THR A 379 2.67 -22.19 -9.19
C THR A 379 1.97 -22.81 -8.00
N THR A 380 0.99 -22.10 -7.48
CA THR A 380 0.11 -22.55 -6.41
C THR A 380 -1.33 -22.42 -6.87
N HIS A 381 -2.08 -23.50 -6.76
CA HIS A 381 -3.49 -23.60 -7.08
C HIS A 381 -4.26 -23.76 -5.76
N VAL A 382 -5.25 -22.91 -5.54
CA VAL A 382 -6.11 -22.95 -4.36
C VAL A 382 -7.54 -23.12 -4.83
N ALA A 383 -8.15 -24.25 -4.50
CA ALA A 383 -9.57 -24.48 -4.76
C ALA A 383 -10.39 -24.25 -3.49
N PHE A 384 -11.54 -23.59 -3.62
CA PHE A 384 -12.44 -23.33 -2.49
C PHE A 384 -13.63 -24.29 -2.51
N ASP A 385 -14.03 -24.75 -1.32
CA ASP A 385 -15.26 -25.52 -1.15
C ASP A 385 -16.45 -24.57 -1.00
N GLU A 386 -17.15 -24.32 -2.11
CA GLU A 386 -18.34 -23.47 -2.16
C GLU A 386 -19.57 -24.09 -1.48
N SER A 387 -19.56 -25.40 -1.22
CA SER A 387 -20.70 -26.10 -0.61
C SER A 387 -20.82 -25.85 0.90
N SER A 388 -19.75 -25.34 1.52
CA SER A 388 -19.69 -25.05 2.95
C SER A 388 -20.26 -23.65 3.26
N ASN A 389 -21.11 -23.56 4.29
CA ASN A 389 -21.60 -22.28 4.83
C ASN A 389 -20.48 -21.38 5.39
N ARG A 390 -19.28 -21.94 5.59
CA ARG A 390 -18.05 -21.19 5.91
C ARG A 390 -17.04 -21.43 4.80
N PRO A 391 -16.50 -20.38 4.15
CA PRO A 391 -15.50 -20.57 3.12
C PRO A 391 -14.32 -21.37 3.68
N ARG A 392 -14.03 -22.50 3.05
CA ARG A 392 -12.92 -23.39 3.38
C ARG A 392 -12.12 -23.64 2.13
N VAL A 393 -10.80 -23.73 2.31
CA VAL A 393 -9.92 -24.20 1.25
C VAL A 393 -10.20 -25.70 1.08
N GLY A 394 -10.64 -26.08 -0.12
CA GLY A 394 -10.90 -27.47 -0.50
C GLY A 394 -9.60 -28.22 -0.81
N SER A 395 -8.73 -27.61 -1.62
CA SER A 395 -7.37 -28.12 -1.87
C SER A 395 -6.38 -26.97 -2.05
N ILE A 396 -5.11 -27.28 -1.73
CA ILE A 396 -3.95 -26.47 -2.08
C ILE A 396 -2.99 -27.40 -2.78
N ASP A 397 -2.67 -27.07 -4.01
CA ASP A 397 -1.69 -27.79 -4.81
C ASP A 397 -0.59 -26.81 -5.22
N ALA A 398 0.67 -27.15 -5.01
CA ALA A 398 1.77 -26.24 -5.30
C ALA A 398 2.94 -27.01 -5.92
N ASP A 399 3.58 -26.42 -6.91
CA ASP A 399 4.81 -26.90 -7.53
C ASP A 399 5.81 -25.74 -7.58
N ILE A 400 6.84 -25.80 -6.72
CA ILE A 400 7.77 -24.70 -6.47
C ILE A 400 9.20 -25.21 -6.62
N ASN A 401 9.93 -24.66 -7.59
CA ASN A 401 11.35 -24.85 -7.73
C ASN A 401 12.09 -23.84 -6.85
N ILE A 402 13.03 -24.34 -6.05
CA ILE A 402 13.87 -23.55 -5.17
C ILE A 402 15.32 -23.85 -5.52
N LYS A 403 16.12 -22.80 -5.71
CA LYS A 403 17.57 -22.87 -5.90
C LYS A 403 18.23 -21.83 -5.01
N VAL A 404 19.18 -22.25 -4.18
CA VAL A 404 19.87 -21.39 -3.23
C VAL A 404 21.36 -21.71 -3.22
N ASP A 405 22.19 -20.67 -3.09
CA ASP A 405 23.63 -20.84 -2.85
C ASP A 405 23.88 -21.68 -1.59
N LYS A 406 24.84 -22.60 -1.68
CA LYS A 406 25.15 -23.54 -0.61
C LYS A 406 25.57 -22.84 0.68
N THR A 407 26.51 -21.91 0.57
CA THR A 407 27.06 -21.15 1.69
C THR A 407 25.97 -20.32 2.37
N MET A 408 25.09 -19.71 1.57
CA MET A 408 23.96 -18.94 2.09
C MET A 408 23.02 -19.79 2.92
N LEU A 409 22.66 -20.99 2.44
CA LEU A 409 21.77 -21.88 3.17
C LEU A 409 22.43 -22.43 4.44
N GLU A 410 23.71 -22.79 4.39
CA GLU A 410 24.45 -23.31 5.53
C GLU A 410 24.62 -22.26 6.63
N GLU A 411 24.94 -21.02 6.28
CA GLU A 411 25.01 -19.89 7.21
C GLU A 411 23.65 -19.61 7.85
N ALA A 412 22.56 -19.65 7.07
CA ALA A 412 21.21 -19.41 7.57
C ALA A 412 20.67 -20.57 8.44
N ALA A 413 20.97 -21.81 8.08
CA ALA A 413 20.58 -23.00 8.83
C ALA A 413 21.27 -23.08 10.20
N GLY A 414 22.53 -22.62 10.28
CA GLY A 414 23.35 -22.75 11.47
C GLY A 414 23.47 -24.21 11.96
N ASP A 415 23.94 -24.37 13.19
CA ASP A 415 24.21 -25.70 13.76
C ASP A 415 22.95 -26.55 13.99
N ASN A 416 21.80 -25.88 14.22
CA ASN A 416 20.55 -26.54 14.60
C ASN A 416 19.88 -27.29 13.44
N TYR A 417 20.04 -26.81 12.20
CA TYR A 417 19.38 -27.39 11.03
C TYR A 417 20.33 -28.16 10.09
N LEU A 418 21.64 -28.16 10.37
CA LEU A 418 22.65 -28.84 9.56
C LEU A 418 22.39 -30.35 9.41
N LYS A 419 22.01 -31.03 10.51
CA LYS A 419 21.70 -32.48 10.46
C LYS A 419 20.47 -32.80 9.60
N ALA A 420 19.44 -31.94 9.67
CA ALA A 420 18.24 -32.09 8.86
C ALA A 420 18.57 -31.88 7.37
N LEU A 421 19.36 -30.86 7.06
CA LEU A 421 19.86 -30.59 5.71
C LEU A 421 20.67 -31.78 5.16
N GLN A 422 21.62 -32.31 5.93
CA GLN A 422 22.40 -33.49 5.54
C GLN A 422 21.53 -34.73 5.32
N SER A 423 20.50 -34.92 6.15
CA SER A 423 19.56 -36.03 6.01
C SER A 423 18.72 -35.89 4.73
N ALA A 424 18.26 -34.68 4.41
CA ALA A 424 17.52 -34.40 3.19
C ALA A 424 18.40 -34.58 1.93
N LEU A 425 19.67 -34.18 1.98
CA LEU A 425 20.66 -34.43 0.93
C LEU A 425 20.90 -35.93 0.73
N ALA A 426 21.12 -36.68 1.82
CA ALA A 426 21.33 -38.12 1.78
C ALA A 426 20.09 -38.89 1.26
N ALA A 427 18.90 -38.39 1.57
CA ALA A 427 17.64 -38.93 1.08
C ALA A 427 17.35 -38.58 -0.39
N GLY A 428 18.10 -37.66 -1.00
CA GLY A 428 17.86 -37.15 -2.36
C GLY A 428 16.74 -36.10 -2.46
N GLN A 429 16.17 -35.69 -1.33
CA GLN A 429 15.14 -34.64 -1.25
C GLN A 429 15.67 -33.28 -1.70
N ILE A 430 16.97 -33.04 -1.52
CA ILE A 430 17.68 -31.86 -2.01
C ILE A 430 18.83 -32.33 -2.89
N THR A 431 19.06 -31.63 -4.01
CA THR A 431 20.21 -31.88 -4.90
C THR A 431 21.30 -30.84 -4.64
N ASP A 432 22.56 -31.27 -4.61
CA ASP A 432 23.76 -30.42 -4.53
C ASP A 432 24.47 -30.46 -5.91
N ASP A 433 24.55 -29.31 -6.59
CA ASP A 433 25.26 -29.17 -7.89
C ASP A 433 26.74 -28.76 -7.73
N GLY A 434 27.22 -28.69 -6.48
CA GLY A 434 28.55 -28.24 -6.08
C GLY A 434 28.60 -26.77 -5.65
N GLN A 435 27.74 -25.92 -6.20
CA GLN A 435 27.64 -24.49 -5.84
C GLN A 435 26.31 -24.16 -5.16
N ASN A 436 25.23 -24.83 -5.56
CA ASN A 436 23.88 -24.55 -5.12
C ASN A 436 23.19 -25.81 -4.62
N TYR A 437 22.30 -25.61 -3.68
CA TYR A 437 21.24 -26.55 -3.36
C TYR A 437 20.01 -26.25 -4.21
N SER A 438 19.36 -27.29 -4.73
CA SER A 438 18.10 -27.17 -5.45
C SER A 438 17.09 -28.24 -5.06
N THR A 439 15.82 -27.88 -5.02
CA THR A 439 14.71 -28.80 -4.80
C THR A 439 13.47 -28.37 -5.56
N VAL A 440 12.66 -29.34 -5.95
CA VAL A 440 11.27 -29.13 -6.38
C VAL A 440 10.37 -29.51 -5.22
N PHE A 441 9.77 -28.50 -4.57
CA PHE A 441 8.72 -28.70 -3.59
C PHE A 441 7.40 -28.94 -4.32
N SER A 442 6.75 -30.06 -4.01
CA SER A 442 5.39 -30.33 -4.46
C SER A 442 4.47 -30.58 -3.28
N LEU A 443 3.31 -29.93 -3.30
CA LEU A 443 2.19 -30.16 -2.40
C LEU A 443 1.01 -30.62 -3.25
N GLN A 444 0.48 -31.80 -2.95
CA GLN A 444 -0.75 -32.29 -3.56
C GLN A 444 -1.75 -32.64 -2.44
N GLY A 445 -2.71 -31.75 -2.22
CA GLY A 445 -3.62 -31.78 -1.08
C GLY A 445 -2.88 -31.73 0.28
N LYS A 446 -2.63 -32.90 0.89
CA LYS A 446 -1.91 -33.03 2.17
C LYS A 446 -0.54 -33.69 2.05
N GLN A 447 -0.17 -34.15 0.85
CA GLN A 447 1.08 -34.85 0.62
C GLN A 447 2.14 -33.85 0.19
N MET A 448 3.23 -33.79 0.96
CA MET A 448 4.39 -32.96 0.69
C MET A 448 5.53 -33.82 0.19
N ALA A 449 6.17 -33.40 -0.89
CA ALA A 449 7.38 -34.03 -1.41
C ALA A 449 8.43 -32.99 -1.81
N LEU A 450 9.69 -33.41 -1.72
CA LEU A 450 10.85 -32.66 -2.23
C LEU A 450 11.54 -33.55 -3.26
N ASN A 451 11.72 -33.06 -4.49
CA ASN A 451 12.23 -33.85 -5.62
C ASN A 451 11.46 -35.17 -5.83
N ASN A 452 10.13 -35.13 -5.68
CA ASN A 452 9.24 -36.30 -5.73
C ASN A 452 9.48 -37.36 -4.63
N ILE A 453 10.25 -37.03 -3.59
CA ILE A 453 10.45 -37.89 -2.42
C ILE A 453 9.58 -37.36 -1.28
N PRO A 454 8.63 -38.16 -0.76
CA PRO A 454 7.76 -37.74 0.32
C PRO A 454 8.56 -37.27 1.55
N VAL A 455 8.15 -36.13 2.10
CA VAL A 455 8.64 -35.69 3.40
C VAL A 455 7.80 -36.40 4.45
N GLN A 456 8.34 -37.45 5.08
CA GLN A 456 7.68 -38.08 6.21
C GLN A 456 7.57 -37.04 7.35
N SER A 457 6.37 -36.95 7.93
CA SER A 457 5.89 -35.88 8.81
C SER A 457 6.96 -35.24 9.71
N LEU A 458 7.09 -33.92 9.58
CA LEU A 458 7.68 -33.02 10.59
C LEU A 458 6.81 -32.88 11.86
N VAL A 459 5.76 -33.69 12.01
CA VAL A 459 5.09 -33.84 13.30
C VAL A 459 6.04 -34.67 14.15
N SER A 460 6.75 -34.00 15.04
CA SER A 460 7.57 -34.69 16.03
C SER A 460 6.68 -35.71 16.74
N GLN A 461 7.21 -36.89 17.09
CA GLN A 461 6.47 -37.81 17.97
C GLN A 461 6.03 -37.12 19.27
N ASP A 462 6.73 -36.05 19.67
CA ASP A 462 6.41 -35.20 20.81
C ASP A 462 5.10 -34.41 20.63
N ASP A 463 4.77 -33.94 19.42
CA ASP A 463 3.50 -33.23 19.16
C ASP A 463 2.28 -34.17 19.19
N LEU A 464 2.45 -35.41 18.72
CA LEU A 464 1.41 -36.46 18.81
C LEU A 464 1.20 -36.90 20.27
N LEU A 465 2.29 -37.00 21.05
CA LEU A 465 2.24 -37.24 22.48
C LEU A 465 1.54 -36.09 23.23
N TYR A 466 1.79 -34.84 22.85
CA TYR A 466 1.17 -33.68 23.47
C TYR A 466 -0.33 -33.59 23.20
N GLU A 467 -0.79 -33.89 21.98
CA GLU A 467 -2.22 -33.97 21.67
C GLU A 467 -2.92 -35.14 22.39
N GLU A 468 -2.26 -36.29 22.54
CA GLU A 468 -2.78 -37.42 23.31
C GLU A 468 -2.83 -37.12 24.82
N GLU A 469 -1.81 -36.47 25.38
CA GLU A 469 -1.81 -36.00 26.77
C GLU A 469 -2.89 -34.95 27.04
N GLN A 470 -3.10 -33.99 26.13
CA GLN A 470 -4.19 -33.01 26.27
C GLN A 470 -5.57 -33.67 26.23
N LYS A 471 -5.80 -34.63 25.33
CA LYS A 471 -7.06 -35.39 25.29
C LYS A 471 -7.27 -36.23 26.55
N ALA A 472 -6.21 -36.84 27.08
CA ALA A 472 -6.28 -37.59 28.34
C ALA A 472 -6.60 -36.68 29.53
N LEU A 473 -5.98 -35.50 29.60
CA LEU A 473 -6.23 -34.51 30.66
C LEU A 473 -7.65 -33.94 30.60
N GLU A 474 -8.19 -33.67 29.41
CA GLU A 474 -9.57 -33.24 29.23
C GLU A 474 -10.57 -34.32 29.65
N ALA A 475 -10.31 -35.58 29.29
CA ALA A 475 -11.13 -36.72 29.71
C ALA A 475 -11.12 -36.89 31.24
N GLN A 476 -9.96 -36.73 31.88
CA GLN A 476 -9.82 -36.81 33.34
C GLN A 476 -10.58 -35.66 34.03
N ARG A 477 -10.44 -34.42 33.54
CA ARG A 477 -11.19 -33.27 34.06
C ARG A 477 -12.70 -33.42 33.86
N ALA A 478 -13.14 -34.04 32.77
CA ALA A 478 -14.56 -34.33 32.54
C ALA A 478 -15.10 -35.37 33.54
N GLN A 479 -14.30 -36.40 33.86
CA GLN A 479 -14.65 -37.38 34.89
C GLN A 479 -14.70 -36.77 36.30
N GLU A 480 -13.74 -35.91 36.66
CA GLU A 480 -13.73 -35.21 37.95
C GLU A 480 -14.96 -34.30 38.12
N ARG A 481 -15.31 -33.53 37.08
CA ARG A 481 -16.54 -32.71 37.11
C ARG A 481 -17.80 -33.56 37.24
N ALA A 482 -17.85 -34.73 36.59
CA ALA A 482 -18.98 -35.64 36.71
C ALA A 482 -19.08 -36.26 38.12
N ALA A 483 -17.95 -36.61 38.73
CA ALA A 483 -17.89 -37.12 40.10
C ALA A 483 -18.27 -36.04 41.14
N GLU A 484 -17.79 -34.80 40.96
CA GLU A 484 -18.14 -33.68 41.82
C GLU A 484 -19.64 -33.33 41.72
N ALA A 485 -20.20 -33.36 40.51
CA ALA A 485 -21.63 -33.18 40.30
C ALA A 485 -22.47 -34.29 40.96
N ALA A 486 -22.01 -35.54 40.91
CA ALA A 486 -22.68 -36.67 41.56
C ALA A 486 -22.63 -36.54 43.10
N LEU A 487 -21.47 -36.20 43.67
CA LEU A 487 -21.32 -35.98 45.11
C LEU A 487 -22.20 -34.82 45.60
N ARG A 488 -22.25 -33.73 44.83
CA ARG A 488 -23.11 -32.58 45.16
C ARG A 488 -24.60 -32.94 45.13
N ALA A 489 -25.03 -33.76 44.16
CA ALA A 489 -26.39 -34.27 44.10
C ALA A 489 -26.72 -35.20 45.30
N GLU A 490 -25.75 -35.99 45.76
CA GLU A 490 -25.90 -36.85 46.93
C GLU A 490 -26.00 -36.05 48.24
N ILE A 491 -25.17 -35.01 48.39
CA ILE A 491 -25.24 -34.07 49.53
C ILE A 491 -26.60 -33.35 49.55
N GLU A 492 -27.07 -32.86 48.40
CA GLU A 492 -28.40 -32.23 48.32
C GLU A 492 -29.54 -33.21 48.62
N ALA A 493 -29.41 -34.48 48.22
CA ALA A 493 -30.37 -35.53 48.56
C ALA A 493 -30.37 -35.85 50.06
N ALA A 494 -29.19 -35.90 50.68
CA ALA A 494 -29.03 -36.11 52.12
C ALA A 494 -29.57 -34.92 52.94
N GLN A 495 -29.34 -33.69 52.49
CA GLN A 495 -29.91 -32.49 53.12
C GLN A 495 -31.44 -32.48 53.02
N ARG A 496 -32.01 -32.81 51.85
CA ARG A 496 -33.47 -32.96 51.69
C ARG A 496 -34.06 -34.08 52.54
N ALA A 497 -33.31 -35.16 52.79
CA ALA A 497 -33.72 -36.22 53.70
C ALA A 497 -33.68 -35.75 55.17
N GLN A 498 -32.71 -34.90 55.53
CA GLN A 498 -32.57 -34.33 56.87
C GLN A 498 -33.65 -33.27 57.18
N GLU A 499 -34.05 -32.46 56.19
CA GLU A 499 -35.16 -31.51 56.31
C GLU A 499 -36.54 -32.19 56.46
N ASN A 500 -36.68 -33.46 56.05
CA ASN A 500 -37.91 -34.24 56.20
C ASN A 500 -37.95 -35.11 57.48
N LEU A 501 -36.97 -34.97 58.38
CA LEU A 501 -37.04 -35.59 59.71
C LEU A 501 -37.96 -34.77 60.62
N PRO A 502 -39.01 -35.37 61.23
CA PRO A 502 -39.87 -34.66 62.16
C PRO A 502 -39.07 -34.26 63.41
N SER A 503 -39.10 -32.96 63.73
CA SER A 503 -38.45 -32.39 64.91
C SER A 503 -38.97 -33.04 66.20
N MET A 504 -38.11 -33.77 66.91
CA MET A 504 -38.31 -34.06 68.32
C MET A 504 -37.01 -33.79 69.08
N VAL A 505 -37.18 -33.10 70.21
CA VAL A 505 -36.25 -32.95 71.35
C VAL A 505 -35.34 -31.70 71.35
N ASP A 506 -35.92 -30.57 71.76
CA ASP A 506 -35.46 -29.81 72.93
C ASP A 506 -36.47 -30.16 74.05
N SER A 507 -36.15 -30.50 75.29
CA SER A 507 -35.21 -29.89 76.23
C SER A 507 -35.20 -30.76 77.49
N ASN A 508 -34.04 -31.11 78.08
CA ASN A 508 -33.80 -30.98 79.53
C ASN A 508 -32.42 -31.48 80.03
N ILE A 509 -31.85 -30.69 80.95
CA ILE A 509 -30.83 -31.00 81.99
C ILE A 509 -29.37 -31.02 81.48
N GLY A 510 -28.40 -30.32 82.06
CA GLY A 510 -28.29 -29.54 83.30
C GLY A 510 -26.82 -29.50 83.76
N ASN A 511 -26.40 -28.35 84.29
CA ASN A 511 -25.05 -27.98 84.79
C ASN A 511 -24.42 -28.98 85.79
N ASN A 512 -23.07 -29.02 85.81
CA ASN A 512 -22.24 -28.84 87.02
C ASN A 512 -20.73 -28.76 86.68
N ALA A 513 -20.04 -27.75 87.23
CA ALA A 513 -18.57 -27.63 87.33
C ALA A 513 -18.05 -28.33 88.61
N PRO A 514 -16.73 -28.44 88.86
CA PRO A 514 -16.04 -27.38 89.65
C PRO A 514 -14.49 -27.19 89.46
N GLU A 515 -14.02 -26.00 89.90
CA GLU A 515 -12.77 -25.62 90.66
C GLU A 515 -11.40 -26.24 90.31
N GLU A 516 -10.27 -25.54 90.07
CA GLU A 516 -9.51 -24.43 90.71
C GLU A 516 -8.10 -24.98 91.07
N ALA A 517 -7.02 -24.30 90.64
CA ALA A 517 -5.71 -24.30 91.30
C ALA A 517 -4.80 -23.23 90.66
N ASP A 518 -4.56 -22.14 91.40
CA ASP A 518 -3.41 -21.26 91.29
C ASP A 518 -2.53 -21.51 92.53
N PRO A 519 -1.19 -21.41 92.44
CA PRO A 519 -0.55 -20.31 93.15
C PRO A 519 0.68 -19.69 92.44
N SER A 520 0.72 -18.35 92.43
CA SER A 520 1.73 -17.43 93.02
C SER A 520 3.19 -17.93 93.20
N ALA A 521 4.26 -17.12 93.23
CA ALA A 521 4.60 -15.73 92.95
C ALA A 521 6.15 -15.63 93.10
N SER A 522 6.73 -14.48 92.72
CA SER A 522 8.10 -13.96 92.94
C SER A 522 9.25 -14.68 92.20
N ASP A 523 10.15 -14.01 91.47
CA ASP A 523 10.61 -12.60 91.44
C ASP A 523 10.74 -12.05 90.01
#